data_AF-A0A970WT63-F1
#
_entry.id   AF-A0A970WT63-F1
#
_cell.length_a   1.000
_cell.length_b   1.000
_cell.length_c   1.000
_cell.angle_alpha   90.00
_cell.angle_beta   90.00
_cell.angle_gamma   90.00
#
_symmetry.space_group_name_H-M   'P 1'
#
loop_
_entity.id
_entity.type
_entity.pdbx_description
1 polymer ?
#
loop_
_entity_poly.entity_id
_entity_poly.type
_entity_poly.pdbx_seq_one_letter_code
_entity_poly.pdbx_strand_id
1 'polypeptide(L)'
;MAEDHSLPGWPKKKLVRDVRRHLSHYGIRPSQFSIWQATWSWASAIANSYWHTHWPLPSEIASQYILLLLAEMQQSHQLKLPYRAKKVIPPEVRALLPAQQPALLAIADGRGKDGKDRKDTTRTAVDHE
;
A
#
# COMPACT_ATOMS: atom_id res chain seq x y z
N MET A 1 -5.35 -26.83 8.14
CA MET A 1 -4.15 -26.06 8.54
C MET A 1 -4.62 -24.82 9.27
N ALA A 2 -4.07 -24.53 10.45
CA ALA A 2 -4.44 -23.36 11.24
C ALA A 2 -4.12 -22.04 10.51
N GLU A 3 -4.82 -20.98 10.89
CA GLU A 3 -4.57 -19.60 10.46
C GLU A 3 -3.39 -19.00 11.22
N ASP A 4 -2.79 -17.96 10.66
CA ASP A 4 -1.76 -17.16 11.31
C ASP A 4 -2.38 -15.86 11.85
N HIS A 5 -2.74 -15.86 13.12
CA HIS A 5 -3.35 -14.71 13.79
C HIS A 5 -2.37 -13.54 14.03
N SER A 6 -1.07 -13.74 13.80
CA SER A 6 -0.09 -12.66 13.89
C SER A 6 -0.14 -11.70 12.70
N LEU A 7 -0.83 -12.08 11.62
CA LEU A 7 -0.89 -11.32 10.38
C LEU A 7 -2.31 -10.78 10.11
N PRO A 8 -2.43 -9.55 9.56
CA PRO A 8 -3.72 -8.98 9.16
C PRO A 8 -4.51 -9.91 8.24
N GLY A 9 -5.82 -9.99 8.46
CA GLY A 9 -6.73 -10.85 7.68
C GLY A 9 -6.65 -12.34 8.02
N TRP A 10 -5.78 -12.75 8.96
CA TRP A 10 -5.62 -14.13 9.43
C TRP A 10 -5.40 -15.14 8.28
N PRO A 11 -4.35 -14.94 7.47
CA PRO A 11 -4.06 -15.81 6.33
C PRO A 11 -3.79 -17.25 6.80
N LYS A 12 -4.16 -18.21 5.96
CA LYS A 12 -3.84 -19.63 6.20
C LYS A 12 -2.32 -19.81 6.26
N LYS A 13 -1.81 -20.59 7.22
CA LYS A 13 -0.35 -20.88 7.33
C LYS A 13 0.29 -21.42 6.05
N LYS A 14 -0.49 -22.13 5.22
CA LYS A 14 -0.05 -22.59 3.89
C LYS A 14 0.32 -21.41 2.99
N LEU A 15 -0.56 -20.41 2.89
CA LEU A 15 -0.35 -19.22 2.08
C LEU A 15 0.91 -18.48 2.54
N VAL A 16 1.06 -18.26 3.86
CA VAL A 16 2.24 -17.61 4.44
C VAL A 16 3.52 -18.34 4.08
N ARG A 17 3.52 -19.67 4.18
CA ARG A 17 4.66 -20.52 3.79
C ARG A 17 4.97 -20.42 2.30
N ASP A 18 3.96 -20.43 1.45
CA ASP A 18 4.11 -20.38 0.00
C ASP A 18 4.66 -18.99 -0.43
N VAL A 19 4.21 -17.90 0.20
CA VAL A 19 4.79 -16.55 0.01
C VAL A 19 6.27 -16.52 0.41
N ARG A 20 6.62 -17.08 1.58
CA ARG A 20 8.03 -17.18 2.01
C ARG A 20 8.88 -17.98 1.03
N ARG A 21 8.32 -19.03 0.43
CA ARG A 21 8.99 -19.80 -0.63
C ARG A 21 9.24 -18.93 -1.87
N HIS A 22 8.25 -18.17 -2.33
CA HIS A 22 8.44 -17.23 -3.43
C HIS A 22 9.55 -16.21 -3.13
N LEU A 23 9.56 -15.61 -1.93
CA LEU A 23 10.61 -14.68 -1.53
C LEU A 23 12.00 -15.32 -1.50
N SER A 24 12.09 -16.59 -1.06
CA SER A 24 13.36 -17.30 -1.03
C SER A 24 13.98 -17.52 -2.41
N HIS A 25 13.17 -17.65 -3.46
CA HIS A 25 13.68 -17.72 -4.85
C HIS A 25 14.39 -16.42 -5.28
N TYR A 26 14.03 -15.29 -4.69
CA TYR A 26 14.71 -14.01 -4.89
C TYR A 26 15.86 -13.78 -3.88
N GLY A 27 16.18 -14.77 -3.03
CA GLY A 27 17.17 -14.62 -1.96
C GLY A 27 16.71 -13.73 -0.80
N ILE A 28 15.41 -13.46 -0.69
CA ILE A 28 14.84 -12.53 0.30
C ILE A 28 14.27 -13.33 1.47
N ARG A 29 14.70 -12.96 2.69
CA ARG A 29 14.09 -13.43 3.93
C ARG A 29 13.32 -12.28 4.58
N PRO A 30 12.02 -12.42 4.87
CA PRO A 30 11.24 -11.37 5.50
C PRO A 30 11.63 -11.20 6.97
N SER A 31 12.63 -10.36 7.22
CA SER A 31 13.15 -10.03 8.56
C SER A 31 12.57 -8.74 9.10
N GLN A 32 12.19 -7.81 8.23
CA GLN A 32 11.62 -6.52 8.60
C GLN A 32 10.13 -6.68 8.92
N PHE A 33 9.81 -6.76 10.21
CA PHE A 33 8.46 -7.04 10.69
C PHE A 33 7.44 -5.99 10.24
N SER A 34 7.79 -4.70 10.26
CA SER A 34 6.90 -3.61 9.84
C SER A 34 6.49 -3.74 8.37
N ILE A 35 7.44 -3.93 7.46
CA ILE A 35 7.19 -4.12 6.03
C ILE A 35 6.40 -5.39 5.78
N TRP A 36 6.72 -6.46 6.52
CA TRP A 36 6.00 -7.73 6.43
C TRP A 36 4.53 -7.55 6.83
N GLN A 37 4.28 -6.90 7.97
CA GLN A 37 2.93 -6.63 8.46
C GLN A 37 2.15 -5.70 7.51
N ALA A 38 2.80 -4.66 6.97
CA ALA A 38 2.20 -3.77 5.97
C ALA A 38 1.82 -4.51 4.67
N THR A 39 2.66 -5.45 4.22
CA THR A 39 2.36 -6.30 3.06
C THR A 39 1.09 -7.10 3.28
N TRP A 40 0.95 -7.75 4.43
CA TRP A 40 -0.25 -8.53 4.75
C TRP A 40 -1.48 -7.67 4.97
N SER A 41 -1.32 -6.44 5.49
CA SER A 41 -2.40 -5.46 5.57
C SER A 41 -2.92 -5.11 4.16
N TRP A 42 -2.01 -4.85 3.23
CA TRP A 42 -2.37 -4.57 1.83
C TRP A 42 -3.01 -5.76 1.13
N ALA A 43 -2.44 -6.96 1.28
CA ALA A 43 -3.01 -8.19 0.73
C ALA A 43 -4.42 -8.48 1.31
N SER A 44 -4.64 -8.22 2.59
CA SER A 44 -5.95 -8.33 3.24
C SER A 44 -6.95 -7.33 2.68
N ALA A 45 -6.54 -6.08 2.46
CA ALA A 45 -7.40 -5.06 1.83
C ALA A 45 -7.83 -5.47 0.42
N ILE A 46 -6.91 -6.02 -0.39
CA ILE A 46 -7.23 -6.57 -1.71
C ILE A 46 -8.20 -7.74 -1.58
N ALA A 47 -7.92 -8.68 -0.69
CA ALA A 47 -8.77 -9.85 -0.48
C ALA A 47 -10.21 -9.47 -0.14
N ASN A 48 -10.40 -8.40 0.63
CA ASN A 48 -11.71 -7.88 1.05
C ASN A 48 -12.37 -6.93 0.04
N SER A 49 -11.67 -6.51 -1.02
CA SER A 49 -12.24 -5.67 -2.08
C SER A 49 -13.13 -6.44 -3.05
N TYR A 50 -12.99 -7.76 -3.09
CA TYR A 50 -13.81 -8.64 -3.92
C TYR A 50 -15.11 -9.01 -3.20
N TRP A 51 -16.15 -9.31 -3.97
CA TRP A 51 -17.44 -9.78 -3.44
C TRP A 51 -17.30 -11.01 -2.52
N HIS A 52 -16.34 -11.87 -2.81
CA HIS A 52 -15.93 -12.97 -1.94
C HIS A 52 -14.47 -12.80 -1.56
N THR A 53 -14.14 -13.05 -0.28
CA THR A 53 -12.77 -12.93 0.22
C THR A 53 -11.85 -13.88 -0.55
N HIS A 54 -11.01 -13.32 -1.41
CA HIS A 54 -10.06 -14.07 -2.22
C HIS A 54 -8.66 -13.50 -2.02
N TRP A 55 -7.80 -14.26 -1.34
CA TRP A 55 -6.41 -13.87 -1.16
C TRP A 55 -5.68 -13.72 -2.50
N PRO A 56 -4.82 -12.71 -2.67
CA PRO A 56 -3.91 -12.66 -3.82
C PRO A 56 -3.03 -13.91 -3.89
N LEU A 57 -2.52 -14.20 -5.07
CA LEU A 57 -1.61 -15.32 -5.29
C LEU A 57 -0.33 -15.15 -4.45
N PRO A 58 0.32 -16.24 -4.02
CA PRO A 58 1.55 -16.17 -3.25
C PRO A 58 2.65 -15.32 -3.90
N SER A 59 2.77 -15.37 -5.24
CA SER A 59 3.69 -14.55 -6.02
C SER A 59 3.33 -13.07 -6.02
N GLU A 60 2.04 -12.73 -6.01
CA GLU A 60 1.58 -11.33 -5.94
C GLU A 60 1.89 -10.72 -4.58
N ILE A 61 1.60 -11.44 -3.50
CA ILE A 61 1.95 -11.00 -2.13
C ILE A 61 3.47 -10.87 -1.97
N ALA A 62 4.26 -11.78 -2.56
CA ALA A 62 5.71 -11.66 -2.57
C ALA A 62 6.18 -10.40 -3.31
N SER A 63 5.61 -10.10 -4.47
CA SER A 63 5.90 -8.87 -5.22
C SER A 63 5.53 -7.61 -4.44
N GLN A 64 4.40 -7.62 -3.71
CA GLN A 64 4.02 -6.52 -2.80
C GLN A 64 5.09 -6.27 -1.74
N TYR A 65 5.63 -7.33 -1.12
CA TYR A 65 6.72 -7.22 -0.13
C TYR A 65 7.99 -6.62 -0.76
N ILE A 66 8.37 -7.08 -1.95
CA ILE A 66 9.55 -6.59 -2.68
C ILE A 66 9.38 -5.10 -3.02
N LEU A 67 8.19 -4.69 -3.47
CA LEU A 67 7.91 -3.29 -3.78
C LEU A 67 8.10 -2.40 -2.55
N LEU A 68 7.55 -2.79 -1.39
CA LEU A 68 7.69 -2.03 -0.15
C LEU A 68 9.15 -1.99 0.33
N LEU A 69 9.90 -3.10 0.19
CA LEU A 69 11.34 -3.11 0.45
C LEU A 69 12.10 -2.12 -0.43
N LEU A 70 11.82 -2.09 -1.73
CA LEU A 70 12.48 -1.18 -2.67
C LEU A 70 12.16 0.29 -2.36
N ALA A 71 10.91 0.58 -1.99
CA ALA A 71 10.49 1.91 -1.55
C ALA A 71 11.24 2.34 -0.29
N GLU A 72 11.34 1.47 0.72
CA GLU A 72 12.11 1.74 1.94
C GLU A 72 13.58 1.98 1.63
N MET A 73 14.19 1.14 0.79
CA MET A 73 15.60 1.29 0.39
C MET A 73 15.85 2.56 -0.41
N GLN A 74 14.87 3.04 -1.17
CA GLN A 74 14.95 4.32 -1.88
C GLN A 74 14.95 5.51 -0.92
N GLN A 75 14.07 5.49 0.08
CA GLN A 75 13.96 6.55 1.09
C GLN A 75 15.18 6.61 2.01
N SER A 76 15.68 5.45 2.43
CA SER A 76 16.83 5.31 3.34
C SER A 76 18.19 5.34 2.63
N HIS A 77 18.24 5.61 1.32
CA HIS A 77 19.47 5.60 0.51
C HIS A 77 20.24 4.26 0.53
N GLN A 78 19.57 3.16 0.87
CA GLN A 78 20.15 1.82 0.88
C GLN A 78 20.18 1.16 -0.49
N LEU A 79 19.40 1.67 -1.45
CA LEU A 79 19.69 1.43 -2.86
C LEU A 79 21.09 2.00 -3.10
N LYS A 80 22.12 1.14 -3.06
CA LYS A 80 23.55 1.45 -3.27
C LYS A 80 23.82 1.89 -4.72
N LEU A 81 22.99 2.77 -5.23
CA LEU A 81 23.16 3.43 -6.50
C LEU A 81 24.36 4.39 -6.38
N PRO A 82 25.16 4.53 -7.43
CA PRO A 82 26.23 5.52 -7.46
C PRO A 82 25.69 6.90 -7.08
N TYR A 83 26.51 7.72 -6.40
CA TYR A 83 26.13 9.08 -6.01
C TYR A 83 25.54 9.91 -7.18
N ARG A 84 26.05 9.69 -8.40
CA ARG A 84 25.59 10.37 -9.61
C ARG A 84 24.31 9.81 -10.22
N ALA A 85 23.80 8.66 -9.78
CA ALA A 85 22.60 8.04 -10.34
C ALA A 85 21.35 8.92 -10.21
N LYS A 86 21.26 9.75 -9.16
CA LYS A 86 20.18 10.75 -9.03
C LYS A 86 20.38 11.99 -9.92
N LYS A 87 21.62 12.28 -10.32
CA LYS A 87 21.99 13.46 -11.13
C LYS A 87 21.98 13.17 -12.63
N VAL A 88 22.35 11.95 -13.01
CA VAL A 88 22.52 11.50 -14.38
C VAL A 88 21.62 10.28 -14.56
N ILE A 89 20.38 10.55 -14.97
CA ILE A 89 19.41 9.52 -15.38
C ILE A 89 19.26 9.68 -16.89
N PRO A 90 19.71 8.70 -17.70
CA PRO A 90 19.51 8.72 -19.14
C PRO A 90 18.03 8.86 -19.52
N PRO A 91 17.68 9.54 -20.63
CA PRO A 91 16.28 9.77 -21.02
C PRO A 91 15.44 8.49 -21.09
N GLU A 92 16.01 7.41 -21.62
CA GLU A 92 15.37 6.09 -21.71
C GLU A 92 15.06 5.50 -20.33
N VAL A 93 15.96 5.67 -19.35
CA VAL A 93 15.73 5.22 -17.97
C VAL A 93 14.69 6.11 -17.29
N ARG A 94 14.73 7.42 -17.55
CA ARG A 94 13.76 8.38 -17.01
C ARG A 94 12.34 8.10 -17.50
N ALA A 95 12.18 7.65 -18.74
CA ALA A 95 10.89 7.26 -19.30
C ALA A 95 10.31 5.99 -18.64
N LEU A 96 11.16 5.12 -18.07
CA LEU A 96 10.74 3.91 -17.37
C LEU A 96 10.47 4.13 -15.88
N LEU A 97 11.11 5.15 -15.29
CA LEU A 97 10.82 5.51 -13.91
C LEU A 97 9.45 6.18 -13.85
N PRO A 98 8.60 5.83 -12.86
CA PRO A 98 7.38 6.58 -12.65
C PRO A 98 7.78 8.05 -12.48
N ALA A 99 7.15 8.93 -13.27
CA ALA A 99 7.27 10.36 -13.07
C ALA A 99 7.05 10.59 -11.57
N GLN A 100 7.93 11.37 -10.93
CA GLN A 100 7.82 11.65 -9.50
C GLN A 100 6.47 12.35 -9.26
N GLN A 101 5.43 11.54 -9.05
CA GLN A 101 4.14 12.00 -8.61
C GLN A 101 4.35 12.31 -7.12
N PRO A 102 4.26 13.56 -6.70
CA PRO A 102 4.03 13.80 -5.29
C PRO A 102 2.67 13.13 -5.01
N ALA A 103 2.66 12.06 -4.21
CA ALA A 103 1.47 11.37 -3.66
C ALA A 103 1.17 9.91 -4.07
N LEU A 104 2.09 9.13 -4.65
CA LEU A 104 1.84 7.67 -4.83
C LEU A 104 1.81 6.87 -3.48
N LEU A 105 2.05 7.54 -2.35
CA LEU A 105 1.91 6.99 -0.99
C LEU A 105 0.83 7.71 -0.15
N ALA A 106 0.04 8.62 -0.72
CA ALA A 106 -1.10 9.22 -0.01
C ALA A 106 -2.33 8.29 -0.04
N ILE A 107 -2.15 7.03 0.35
CA ILE A 107 -3.29 6.15 0.66
C ILE A 107 -3.61 6.37 2.13
N ALA A 108 -4.37 7.43 2.41
CA ALA A 108 -5.31 7.61 3.54
C ALA A 108 -5.48 9.10 3.87
N ASP A 109 -6.28 9.82 3.09
CA ASP A 109 -7.09 10.90 3.68
C ASP A 109 -8.56 10.49 3.54
N GLY A 110 -8.98 9.62 4.45
CA GLY A 110 -10.39 9.32 4.68
C GLY A 110 -11.05 10.49 5.40
N ARG A 111 -11.23 11.62 4.71
CA ARG A 111 -12.13 12.69 5.15
C ARG A 111 -12.97 13.15 3.98
N GLY A 112 -14.11 12.47 3.84
CA GLY A 112 -15.10 12.75 2.81
C GLY A 112 -16.32 11.86 2.97
N LYS A 113 -17.01 11.97 4.12
CA LYS A 113 -18.44 11.67 4.15
C LYS A 113 -19.16 12.94 4.56
N ASP A 114 -19.72 13.56 3.53
CA ASP A 114 -20.69 14.63 3.57
C ASP A 114 -21.84 14.29 4.51
N GLY A 115 -21.96 15.07 5.58
CA GLY A 115 -23.18 15.21 6.37
C GLY A 115 -23.79 16.57 6.09
N LYS A 116 -24.44 16.71 4.93
CA LYS A 116 -25.24 17.88 4.59
C LYS A 116 -26.66 17.64 5.08
N ASP A 117 -27.05 18.30 6.16
CA ASP A 117 -28.43 18.75 6.38
C ASP A 117 -28.50 19.81 7.48
N ARG A 118 -28.36 21.07 7.07
CA ARG A 118 -28.96 22.22 7.77
C ARG A 118 -29.77 22.98 6.72
N LYS A 119 -31.08 22.79 6.76
CA LYS A 119 -32.05 23.64 6.06
C LYS A 119 -32.16 24.96 6.83
N ASP A 120 -31.53 26.00 6.29
CA ASP A 120 -31.91 27.38 6.56
C ASP A 120 -33.06 27.72 5.61
N THR A 121 -34.25 27.96 6.16
CA THR A 121 -35.38 28.54 5.42
C THR A 121 -35.53 29.99 5.85
N THR A 122 -35.29 30.87 4.89
CA THR A 122 -35.47 32.32 4.90
C THR A 122 -36.95 32.71 4.95
N ARG A 123 -37.33 33.77 5.68
CA ARG A 123 -38.30 34.81 5.26
C ARG A 123 -38.46 35.88 6.35
N THR A 124 -37.87 37.07 6.19
CA THR A 124 -38.45 38.32 5.64
C THR A 124 -39.20 39.15 6.70
N ALA A 125 -38.69 40.37 6.89
CA ALA A 125 -39.23 41.47 7.69
C ALA A 125 -40.66 41.87 7.31
N VAL A 126 -41.44 42.39 8.26
CA VAL A 126 -42.11 43.71 8.16
C VAL A 126 -42.44 44.22 9.58
N ASP A 127 -41.98 45.44 9.89
CA ASP A 127 -42.54 46.34 10.90
C ASP A 127 -43.98 46.75 10.53
N HIS A 128 -44.89 46.87 11.50
CA HIS A 128 -45.91 47.92 11.54
C HIS A 128 -46.66 47.94 12.88
N GLU A 129 -46.61 49.13 13.51
CA GLU A 129 -47.48 49.73 14.54
C GLU A 129 -47.85 48.99 15.84
#